data_AF-A0A9N8DTX7-F1
#
_entry.id   AF-A0A9N8DTX7-F1
#
_cell.length_a   1.000
_cell.length_b   1.000
_cell.length_c   1.000
_cell.angle_alpha   90.00
_cell.angle_beta   90.00
_cell.angle_gamma   90.00
#
_symmetry.space_group_name_H-M   'P 1'
#
loop_
_entity.id
_entity.type
_entity.pdbx_description
1 polymer ?
#
loop_
_entity_poly.entity_id
_entity_poly.type
_entity_poly.pdbx_seq_one_letter_code
_entity_poly.pdbx_strand_id
1 'polypeptide(L)'
;MRHIHLPLGSAIRILSIVAGLVSSTAAFVLKPAQQSLSKKSALFSAISATTREESSSLAYELICGDVAWNTLIGEADRSLRLGIELERSGQARAASAALHEAATLYQCFLDSEEDFAHVTALLTEDCPAVLAYLCIRLGFLNLDALGDANAAVRLYKEASQIDSVPSPFSYEGFAVALEGSGGGQNLEPALEAYQKASQLDPSLKKTQFNMAVVLDRLGRTDEAEPIFEQIRRSESHISCKLDSWGYVRWHTRKIPDEELNVQRGTYDMLKIALQAAMPLIKEGGLVCEFGVGSGRSIRMTQELLPLDVTIHGFDTFTGLPQAWGNEPKGAYSTGGVIPKIEGNVFFHQGLFSDTIVPFLQSDYVDPDAVLAYANIDCDLYSSTLDILEGMSRRIVPGTILIFDEYICHPSWRQDEFRAWRECCKRFGWKYEYLAFSLSTKQTIVRVLEA
;
A
#
# COMPACT_ATOMS: atom_id res chain seq x y z
N MET A 1 -38.90 8.89 -14.96
CA MET A 1 -37.67 8.12 -15.21
C MET A 1 -37.01 8.69 -16.45
N ARG A 2 -35.95 9.49 -16.31
CA ARG A 2 -35.03 9.73 -17.43
C ARG A 2 -33.94 8.68 -17.27
N HIS A 3 -33.82 7.77 -18.23
CA HIS A 3 -32.65 6.92 -18.32
C HIS A 3 -31.47 7.83 -18.67
N ILE A 4 -30.54 8.01 -17.73
CA ILE A 4 -29.25 8.63 -18.06
C ILE A 4 -28.52 7.57 -18.89
N HIS A 5 -28.52 7.75 -20.21
CA HIS A 5 -27.69 6.95 -21.09
C HIS A 5 -26.24 7.39 -20.88
N LEU A 6 -25.44 6.56 -20.21
CA LEU A 6 -23.99 6.74 -20.19
C LEU A 6 -23.49 6.68 -21.64
N PRO A 7 -22.74 7.69 -22.12
CA PRO A 7 -22.07 7.56 -23.41
C PRO A 7 -21.16 6.34 -23.36
N LEU A 8 -21.44 5.33 -24.21
CA LEU A 8 -20.77 4.02 -24.16
C LEU A 8 -19.24 4.16 -24.14
N GLY A 9 -18.68 5.10 -24.91
CA GLY A 9 -17.22 5.31 -25.01
C GLY A 9 -16.55 5.78 -23.72
N SER A 10 -17.22 6.62 -22.93
CA SER A 10 -16.71 7.23 -21.69
C SER A 10 -16.61 6.22 -20.56
N ALA A 11 -17.68 5.44 -20.36
CA ALA A 11 -17.70 4.35 -19.40
C ALA A 11 -16.68 3.26 -19.78
N ILE A 12 -16.54 2.96 -21.08
CA ILE A 12 -15.58 1.97 -21.57
C ILE A 12 -14.12 2.39 -21.30
N ARG A 13 -13.74 3.66 -21.38
CA ARG A 13 -12.33 4.07 -21.23
C ARG A 13 -11.78 3.79 -19.84
N ILE A 14 -12.46 4.17 -18.76
CA ILE A 14 -11.98 3.92 -17.38
C ILE A 14 -12.28 2.50 -16.92
N LEU A 15 -13.44 1.92 -17.30
CA LEU A 15 -13.74 0.52 -16.98
C LEU A 15 -12.78 -0.44 -17.70
N SER A 16 -12.34 -0.14 -18.93
CA SER A 16 -11.35 -0.95 -19.66
C SER A 16 -9.95 -0.86 -19.09
N ILE A 17 -9.59 0.22 -18.40
CA ILE A 17 -8.30 0.33 -17.69
C ILE A 17 -8.20 -0.71 -16.56
N VAL A 18 -9.32 -1.15 -15.96
CA VAL A 18 -9.33 -2.14 -14.85
C VAL A 18 -10.05 -3.45 -15.19
N ALA A 19 -10.58 -3.61 -16.41
CA ALA A 19 -11.18 -4.84 -16.90
C ALA A 19 -10.11 -5.93 -17.21
N GLY A 20 -9.41 -6.38 -16.17
CA GLY A 20 -8.84 -7.72 -16.07
C GLY A 20 -9.75 -8.70 -15.31
N LEU A 21 -10.66 -8.22 -14.44
CA LEU A 21 -11.45 -9.09 -13.55
C LEU A 21 -12.84 -8.51 -13.15
N VAL A 22 -13.72 -8.23 -14.12
CA VAL A 22 -15.17 -8.16 -13.82
C VAL A 22 -15.97 -8.87 -14.91
N SER A 23 -16.04 -10.20 -14.80
CA SER A 23 -17.10 -10.99 -15.41
C SER A 23 -18.33 -10.90 -14.49
N SER A 24 -19.17 -9.90 -14.69
CA SER A 24 -20.63 -9.98 -14.62
C SER A 24 -21.22 -8.57 -14.54
N THR A 25 -22.36 -8.41 -15.21
CA THR A 25 -23.16 -7.20 -15.30
C THR A 25 -23.55 -6.65 -13.93
N ALA A 26 -22.81 -5.67 -13.43
CA ALA A 26 -23.32 -4.74 -12.44
C ALA A 26 -24.22 -3.71 -13.17
N ALA A 27 -25.52 -3.92 -13.13
CA ALA A 27 -26.48 -2.90 -13.51
C ALA A 27 -26.42 -1.78 -12.46
N PHE A 28 -25.76 -0.67 -12.80
CA PHE A 28 -25.78 0.53 -11.96
C PHE A 28 -27.19 1.12 -11.94
N VAL A 29 -27.85 1.03 -10.78
CA VAL A 29 -29.10 1.76 -10.52
C VAL A 29 -28.73 3.14 -9.99
N LEU A 30 -28.50 4.09 -10.89
CA LEU A 30 -28.39 5.50 -10.53
C LEU A 30 -29.77 5.97 -10.01
N LYS A 31 -29.88 6.29 -8.72
CA LYS A 31 -31.03 6.99 -8.17
C LYS A 31 -30.88 8.47 -8.53
N PRO A 32 -31.88 9.12 -9.16
CA PRO A 32 -31.75 10.52 -9.53
C PRO A 32 -31.74 11.41 -8.27
N ALA A 33 -30.59 11.98 -7.93
CA ALA A 33 -30.53 13.15 -7.07
C ALA A 33 -30.66 14.40 -7.95
N GLN A 34 -31.90 14.86 -8.20
CA GLN A 34 -32.12 16.19 -8.76
C GLN A 34 -31.85 17.25 -7.69
N GLN A 35 -30.57 17.58 -7.47
CA GLN A 35 -30.19 18.87 -6.91
C GLN A 35 -29.55 19.68 -8.02
N SER A 36 -30.16 20.81 -8.39
CA SER A 36 -29.50 21.80 -9.23
C SER A 36 -28.35 22.41 -8.44
N LEU A 37 -27.11 22.07 -8.81
CA LEU A 37 -25.92 22.75 -8.29
C LEU A 37 -25.94 24.19 -8.80
N SER A 38 -26.35 25.12 -7.95
CA SER A 38 -26.52 26.54 -8.35
C SER A 38 -25.23 27.33 -8.32
N LYS A 39 -24.14 26.77 -7.78
CA LYS A 39 -22.83 27.41 -7.69
C LYS A 39 -21.74 26.38 -7.98
N LYS A 40 -21.01 26.57 -9.10
CA LYS A 40 -19.72 25.93 -9.30
C LYS A 40 -18.66 26.62 -8.44
N SER A 41 -17.73 25.86 -7.89
CA SER A 41 -16.62 26.37 -7.08
C SER A 41 -15.31 26.01 -7.75
N ALA A 42 -14.43 27.00 -7.90
CA ALA A 42 -13.06 26.75 -8.29
C ALA A 42 -12.35 26.01 -7.15
N LEU A 43 -11.78 24.84 -7.43
CA LEU A 43 -11.02 24.08 -6.44
C LEU A 43 -9.82 24.91 -5.93
N PHE A 44 -9.27 25.75 -6.81
CA PHE A 44 -8.26 26.77 -6.50
C PHE A 44 -8.60 27.66 -5.30
N SER A 45 -9.87 28.02 -5.11
CA SER A 45 -10.29 28.90 -4.00
C SER A 45 -10.30 28.20 -2.63
N ALA A 46 -10.34 26.86 -2.62
CA ALA A 46 -10.33 26.05 -1.40
C ALA A 46 -8.91 25.65 -0.97
N ILE A 47 -7.95 25.58 -1.90
CA ILE A 47 -6.55 25.20 -1.64
C ILE A 47 -5.70 26.43 -1.25
N SER A 48 -6.10 27.66 -1.57
CA SER A 48 -5.26 28.85 -1.34
C SER A 48 -5.29 29.38 0.12
N ALA A 49 -4.34 28.93 0.94
CA ALA A 49 -3.75 29.71 2.03
C ALA A 49 -2.22 29.55 2.14
N THR A 50 -1.61 28.63 1.38
CA THR A 50 -0.16 28.42 1.32
C THR A 50 0.39 28.87 -0.03
N THR A 51 1.47 29.66 0.02
CA THR A 51 2.15 30.31 -1.11
C THR A 51 2.41 29.35 -2.27
N ARG A 52 1.80 29.63 -3.41
CA ARG A 52 1.93 28.85 -4.64
C ARG A 52 3.20 29.24 -5.38
N GLU A 53 4.03 28.26 -5.74
CA GLU A 53 4.93 28.42 -6.88
C GLU A 53 4.11 28.16 -8.15
N GLU A 54 4.13 29.10 -9.10
CA GLU A 54 3.29 29.14 -10.32
C GLU A 54 3.46 27.91 -11.25
N SER A 55 4.34 26.96 -10.93
CA SER A 55 4.69 25.77 -11.71
C SER A 55 4.17 24.44 -11.16
N SER A 56 3.44 24.41 -10.03
CA SER A 56 3.00 23.15 -9.40
C SER A 56 1.66 22.62 -9.94
N SER A 57 1.61 21.31 -10.22
CA SER A 57 0.41 20.58 -10.67
C SER A 57 -0.67 20.59 -9.60
N LEU A 58 -1.94 20.81 -9.97
CA LEU A 58 -3.06 20.69 -9.04
C LEU A 58 -3.17 19.25 -8.50
N ALA A 59 -2.89 18.22 -9.30
CA ALA A 59 -2.85 16.85 -8.80
C ALA A 59 -1.72 16.64 -7.77
N TYR A 60 -0.58 17.33 -7.91
CA TYR A 60 0.47 17.35 -6.89
C TYR A 60 0.01 18.01 -5.58
N GLU A 61 -0.65 19.17 -5.68
CA GLU A 61 -1.24 19.87 -4.52
C GLU A 61 -2.29 18.99 -3.80
N LEU A 62 -3.13 18.25 -4.54
CA LEU A 62 -4.11 17.33 -3.97
C LEU A 62 -3.49 16.12 -3.25
N ILE A 63 -2.28 15.72 -3.63
CA ILE A 63 -1.54 14.63 -3.01
C ILE A 63 -0.82 15.11 -1.74
N CYS A 64 -0.18 16.28 -1.81
CA CYS A 64 0.68 16.80 -0.75
C CYS A 64 -0.06 17.67 0.28
N GLY A 65 -1.23 18.22 -0.07
CA GLY A 65 -1.95 19.19 0.74
C GLY A 65 -3.12 18.61 1.53
N ASP A 66 -3.52 19.36 2.57
CA ASP A 66 -4.75 19.09 3.33
C ASP A 66 -5.96 19.66 2.58
N VAL A 67 -6.54 18.85 1.71
CA VAL A 67 -7.70 19.25 0.92
C VAL A 67 -8.98 19.06 1.73
N ALA A 68 -9.68 20.16 2.00
CA ALA A 68 -11.01 20.14 2.59
C ALA A 68 -12.06 19.74 1.53
N TRP A 69 -12.24 18.44 1.33
CA TRP A 69 -13.22 17.87 0.37
C TRP A 69 -14.69 18.13 0.74
N ASN A 70 -14.97 18.80 1.86
CA ASN A 70 -16.31 19.07 2.39
C ASN A 70 -17.11 20.10 1.55
N THR A 71 -16.44 20.90 0.72
CA THR A 71 -17.06 21.89 -0.17
C THR A 71 -17.66 21.28 -1.43
N LEU A 72 -17.30 20.04 -1.77
CA LEU A 72 -17.81 19.34 -2.95
C LEU A 72 -19.16 18.67 -2.66
N ILE A 73 -20.15 18.75 -3.56
CA ILE A 73 -21.54 18.38 -3.24
C ILE A 73 -22.25 17.52 -4.31
N GLY A 74 -21.58 17.14 -5.39
CA GLY A 74 -22.11 16.27 -6.45
C GLY A 74 -21.99 14.76 -6.18
N GLU A 75 -22.54 13.94 -7.07
CA GLU A 75 -22.45 12.47 -7.02
C GLU A 75 -21.00 11.97 -7.12
N ALA A 76 -20.22 12.46 -8.09
CA ALA A 76 -18.79 12.12 -8.25
C ALA A 76 -18.00 12.48 -6.99
N ASP A 77 -18.29 13.65 -6.43
CA ASP A 77 -17.64 14.18 -5.23
C ASP A 77 -17.93 13.33 -3.98
N ARG A 78 -19.16 12.84 -3.85
CA ARG A 78 -19.54 11.93 -2.75
C ARG A 78 -18.84 10.59 -2.87
N SER A 79 -18.79 10.02 -4.06
CA SER A 79 -18.12 8.73 -4.30
C SER A 79 -16.60 8.84 -4.10
N LEU A 80 -15.99 9.98 -4.47
CA LEU A 80 -14.58 10.29 -4.18
C LEU A 80 -14.33 10.30 -2.66
N ARG A 81 -15.13 11.05 -1.89
CA ARG A 81 -14.98 11.12 -0.42
C ARG A 81 -15.17 9.77 0.25
N LEU A 82 -16.20 9.03 -0.18
CA LEU A 82 -16.45 7.67 0.31
C LEU A 82 -15.25 6.76 0.05
N GLY A 83 -14.66 6.83 -1.15
CA GLY A 83 -13.46 6.08 -1.49
C GLY A 83 -12.28 6.41 -0.58
N ILE A 84 -12.03 7.71 -0.32
CA ILE A 84 -10.96 8.16 0.59
C ILE A 84 -11.21 7.67 2.03
N GLU A 85 -12.44 7.74 2.52
CA GLU A 85 -12.81 7.27 3.86
C GLU A 85 -12.65 5.75 4.00
N LEU A 86 -13.12 5.00 3.01
CA LEU A 86 -12.99 3.55 2.96
C LEU A 86 -11.51 3.13 2.94
N GLU A 87 -10.67 3.83 2.18
CA GLU A 87 -9.22 3.58 2.15
C GLU A 87 -8.59 3.79 3.53
N ARG A 88 -8.93 4.89 4.21
CA ARG A 88 -8.47 5.17 5.59
C ARG A 88 -8.94 4.13 6.60
N SER A 89 -10.11 3.54 6.38
CA SER A 89 -10.66 2.45 7.22
C SER A 89 -10.12 1.06 6.85
N GLY A 90 -9.13 0.96 5.97
CA GLY A 90 -8.52 -0.31 5.56
C GLY A 90 -9.36 -1.15 4.60
N GLN A 91 -10.46 -0.62 4.05
CA GLN A 91 -11.38 -1.35 3.18
C GLN A 91 -11.01 -1.17 1.69
N ALA A 92 -9.85 -1.66 1.29
CA ALA A 92 -9.25 -1.38 -0.02
C ALA A 92 -10.15 -1.71 -1.24
N ARG A 93 -10.88 -2.83 -1.22
CA ARG A 93 -11.79 -3.20 -2.33
C ARG A 93 -12.98 -2.25 -2.43
N ALA A 94 -13.60 -1.92 -1.30
CA ALA A 94 -14.72 -0.99 -1.27
C ALA A 94 -14.27 0.43 -1.66
N ALA A 95 -13.07 0.84 -1.21
CA ALA A 95 -12.44 2.09 -1.62
C ALA A 95 -12.21 2.13 -3.14
N SER A 96 -11.61 1.08 -3.70
CA SER A 96 -11.39 0.96 -5.15
C SER A 96 -12.70 1.09 -5.94
N ALA A 97 -13.78 0.42 -5.52
CA ALA A 97 -15.08 0.53 -6.16
C ALA A 97 -15.64 1.97 -6.14
N ALA A 98 -15.59 2.65 -5.00
CA ALA A 98 -16.08 4.03 -4.86
C ALA A 98 -15.22 5.04 -5.66
N LEU A 99 -13.90 4.86 -5.69
CA LEU A 99 -12.99 5.69 -6.48
C LEU A 99 -13.17 5.45 -7.99
N HIS A 100 -13.45 4.22 -8.42
CA HIS A 100 -13.81 3.92 -9.81
C HIS A 100 -15.11 4.58 -10.25
N GLU A 101 -16.12 4.57 -9.38
CA GLU A 101 -17.37 5.26 -9.61
C GLU A 101 -17.13 6.78 -9.77
N ALA A 102 -16.36 7.37 -8.86
CA ALA A 102 -16.00 8.78 -8.93
C ALA A 102 -15.27 9.11 -10.24
N ALA A 103 -14.25 8.33 -10.61
CA ALA A 103 -13.47 8.53 -11.82
C ALA A 103 -14.34 8.45 -13.08
N THR A 104 -15.27 7.49 -13.11
CA THR A 104 -16.23 7.34 -14.22
C THR A 104 -17.13 8.57 -14.35
N LEU A 105 -17.67 9.08 -13.24
CA LEU A 105 -18.55 10.25 -13.25
C LEU A 105 -17.81 11.53 -13.67
N TYR A 106 -16.57 11.73 -13.20
CA TYR A 106 -15.73 12.86 -13.63
C TYR A 106 -15.39 12.79 -15.11
N GLN A 107 -15.10 11.59 -15.65
CA GLN A 107 -14.88 11.43 -17.08
C GLN A 107 -16.14 11.73 -17.89
N CYS A 108 -17.31 11.27 -17.44
CA CYS A 108 -18.58 11.61 -18.09
C CYS A 108 -18.84 13.13 -18.08
N PHE A 109 -18.48 13.83 -17.00
CA PHE A 109 -18.54 15.29 -16.93
C PHE A 109 -17.60 15.98 -17.92
N LEU A 110 -16.38 15.48 -18.11
CA LEU A 110 -15.44 15.99 -19.12
C LEU A 110 -15.92 15.74 -20.55
N ASP A 111 -16.57 14.61 -20.80
CA ASP A 111 -17.04 14.23 -22.14
C ASP A 111 -18.34 14.93 -22.53
N SER A 112 -19.23 15.20 -21.57
CA SER A 112 -20.46 15.98 -21.76
C SER A 112 -20.81 16.79 -20.51
N GLU A 113 -20.34 18.03 -20.46
CA GLU A 113 -20.63 18.95 -19.34
C GLU A 113 -22.14 19.21 -19.20
N GLU A 114 -22.86 19.35 -20.31
CA GLU A 114 -24.31 19.65 -20.30
C GLU A 114 -25.12 18.54 -19.61
N ASP A 115 -24.82 17.27 -19.92
CA ASP A 115 -25.54 16.13 -19.37
C ASP A 115 -25.15 15.81 -17.92
N PHE A 116 -23.89 16.09 -17.55
CA PHE A 116 -23.30 15.67 -16.28
C PHE A 116 -22.96 16.83 -15.34
N ALA A 117 -23.40 18.07 -15.59
CA ALA A 117 -23.17 19.22 -14.71
C ALA A 117 -23.66 19.04 -13.25
N HIS A 118 -24.51 18.04 -12.99
CA HIS A 118 -25.02 17.71 -11.67
C HIS A 118 -24.09 16.80 -10.84
N VAL A 119 -23.10 16.15 -11.47
CA VAL A 119 -22.26 15.15 -10.79
C VAL A 119 -21.14 15.78 -9.96
N THR A 120 -20.78 17.04 -10.24
CA THR A 120 -19.76 17.77 -9.49
C THR A 120 -20.00 19.27 -9.50
N ALA A 121 -19.58 19.94 -8.43
CA ALA A 121 -19.53 21.41 -8.37
C ALA A 121 -18.22 22.00 -8.94
N LEU A 122 -17.29 21.14 -9.40
CA LEU A 122 -16.01 21.58 -9.96
C LEU A 122 -16.18 22.33 -11.28
N LEU A 123 -15.19 23.18 -11.56
CA LEU A 123 -15.01 23.75 -12.90
C LEU A 123 -14.44 22.67 -13.84
N THR A 124 -14.80 22.75 -15.12
CA THR A 124 -14.33 21.82 -16.16
C THR A 124 -12.81 21.81 -16.30
N GLU A 125 -12.15 22.95 -16.01
CA GLU A 125 -10.70 23.09 -15.99
C GLU A 125 -10.00 22.38 -14.81
N ASP A 126 -10.68 22.22 -13.67
CA ASP A 126 -10.14 21.56 -12.46
C ASP A 126 -10.31 20.03 -12.52
N CYS A 127 -11.30 19.57 -13.27
CA CYS A 127 -11.70 18.16 -13.31
C CYS A 127 -10.60 17.20 -13.82
N PRO A 128 -9.76 17.54 -14.83
CA PRO A 128 -8.67 16.66 -15.26
C PRO A 128 -7.66 16.36 -14.14
N ALA A 129 -7.33 17.34 -13.30
CA ALA A 129 -6.42 17.13 -12.19
C ALA A 129 -7.01 16.22 -11.11
N VAL A 130 -8.30 16.37 -10.80
CA VAL A 130 -9.02 15.47 -9.86
C VAL A 130 -9.12 14.05 -10.43
N LEU A 131 -9.34 13.92 -11.73
CA LEU A 131 -9.35 12.62 -12.40
C LEU A 131 -7.96 11.96 -12.40
N ALA A 132 -6.90 12.72 -12.68
CA ALA A 132 -5.52 12.23 -12.58
C ALA A 132 -5.19 11.80 -11.14
N TYR A 133 -5.60 12.56 -10.14
CA TYR A 133 -5.49 12.20 -8.73
C TYR A 133 -6.20 10.88 -8.40
N LEU A 134 -7.43 10.68 -8.89
CA LEU A 134 -8.17 9.43 -8.75
C LEU A 134 -7.43 8.25 -9.39
N CYS A 135 -6.87 8.44 -10.59
CA CYS A 135 -6.06 7.42 -11.26
C CYS A 135 -4.79 7.07 -10.45
N ILE A 136 -4.11 8.06 -9.86
CA ILE A 136 -2.96 7.85 -8.98
C ILE A 136 -3.36 7.01 -7.75
N ARG A 137 -4.47 7.37 -7.09
CA ARG A 137 -4.98 6.66 -5.90
C ARG A 137 -5.41 5.23 -6.21
N LEU A 138 -6.15 5.05 -7.31
CA LEU A 138 -6.50 3.72 -7.81
C LEU A 138 -5.26 2.92 -8.18
N GLY A 139 -4.25 3.54 -8.80
CA GLY A 139 -2.98 2.90 -9.14
C GLY A 139 -2.24 2.41 -7.91
N PHE A 140 -2.19 3.24 -6.85
CA PHE A 140 -1.64 2.85 -5.56
C PHE A 140 -2.39 1.67 -4.94
N LEU A 141 -3.73 1.72 -4.87
CA LEU A 141 -4.53 0.62 -4.33
C LEU A 141 -4.36 -0.68 -5.12
N ASN A 142 -4.32 -0.60 -6.45
CA ASN A 142 -4.13 -1.77 -7.30
C ASN A 142 -2.76 -2.42 -7.08
N LEU A 143 -1.71 -1.61 -6.98
CA LEU A 143 -0.38 -2.11 -6.70
C LEU A 143 -0.26 -2.70 -5.29
N ASP A 144 -0.66 -1.92 -4.27
CA ASP A 144 -0.40 -2.25 -2.87
C ASP A 144 -1.39 -3.28 -2.31
N ALA A 145 -2.69 -3.03 -2.48
CA ALA A 145 -3.73 -3.70 -1.72
C ALA A 145 -4.53 -4.74 -2.51
N LEU A 146 -4.50 -4.69 -3.85
CA LEU A 146 -5.27 -5.60 -4.71
C LEU A 146 -4.39 -6.58 -5.50
N GLY A 147 -3.06 -6.37 -5.53
CA GLY A 147 -2.11 -7.23 -6.23
C GLY A 147 -2.25 -7.21 -7.76
N ASP A 148 -2.74 -6.11 -8.34
CA ASP A 148 -2.82 -5.90 -9.79
C ASP A 148 -1.88 -4.76 -10.24
N ALA A 149 -0.58 -5.06 -10.24
CA ALA A 149 0.44 -4.14 -10.70
C ALA A 149 0.24 -3.73 -12.18
N ASN A 150 -0.36 -4.58 -13.02
CA ASN A 150 -0.63 -4.25 -14.42
C ASN A 150 -1.75 -3.20 -14.55
N ALA A 151 -2.81 -3.28 -13.75
CA ALA A 151 -3.80 -2.22 -13.64
C ALA A 151 -3.17 -0.93 -13.13
N ALA A 152 -2.29 -1.01 -12.13
CA ALA A 152 -1.56 0.16 -11.63
C ALA A 152 -0.73 0.84 -12.73
N VAL A 153 0.01 0.08 -13.55
CA VAL A 153 0.77 0.60 -14.71
C VAL A 153 -0.16 1.39 -15.65
N ARG A 154 -1.34 0.86 -15.98
CA ARG A 154 -2.28 1.56 -16.87
C ARG A 154 -2.86 2.82 -16.23
N LEU A 155 -3.21 2.77 -14.95
CA LEU A 155 -3.79 3.90 -14.21
C LEU A 155 -2.79 5.06 -14.06
N TYR A 156 -1.54 4.79 -13.68
CA TYR A 156 -0.51 5.83 -13.58
C TYR A 156 -0.14 6.41 -14.95
N LYS A 157 -0.10 5.58 -15.99
CA LYS A 157 0.09 6.06 -17.36
C LYS A 157 -1.03 7.01 -17.77
N GLU A 158 -2.28 6.65 -17.52
CA GLU A 158 -3.42 7.52 -17.82
C GLU A 158 -3.35 8.83 -17.01
N ALA A 159 -3.01 8.77 -15.72
CA ALA A 159 -2.84 9.96 -14.88
C ALA A 159 -1.79 10.93 -15.46
N SER A 160 -0.70 10.42 -16.05
CA SER A 160 0.32 11.24 -16.71
C SER A 160 -0.12 11.86 -18.05
N GLN A 161 -1.25 11.42 -18.60
CA GLN A 161 -1.79 11.85 -19.90
C GLN A 161 -3.02 12.74 -19.75
N ILE A 162 -3.82 12.57 -18.68
CA ILE A 162 -5.02 13.36 -18.42
C ILE A 162 -4.66 14.79 -18.02
N ASP A 163 -3.70 14.94 -17.11
CA ASP A 163 -3.33 16.26 -16.59
C ASP A 163 -2.42 17.00 -17.59
N SER A 164 -2.80 18.24 -17.92
CA SER A 164 -1.99 19.13 -18.77
C SER A 164 -0.65 19.49 -18.15
N VAL A 165 -0.57 19.48 -16.82
CA VAL A 165 0.67 19.63 -16.04
C VAL A 165 0.79 18.41 -15.13
N PRO A 166 1.37 17.29 -15.61
CA PRO A 166 1.41 16.05 -14.85
C PRO A 166 2.14 16.21 -13.51
N SER A 167 1.60 15.57 -12.49
CA SER A 167 2.29 15.42 -11.21
C SER A 167 3.50 14.49 -11.33
N PRO A 168 4.64 14.78 -10.67
CA PRO A 168 5.76 13.84 -10.59
C PRO A 168 5.34 12.48 -10.00
N PHE A 169 4.32 12.43 -9.15
CA PHE A 169 3.79 11.19 -8.58
C PHE A 169 3.13 10.27 -9.61
N SER A 170 2.62 10.81 -10.73
CA SER A 170 2.11 9.98 -11.83
C SER A 170 3.25 9.15 -12.44
N TYR A 171 4.42 9.76 -12.66
CA TYR A 171 5.57 9.09 -13.24
C TYR A 171 6.32 8.22 -12.23
N GLU A 172 6.46 8.66 -10.97
CA GLU A 172 7.04 7.83 -9.91
C GLU A 172 6.20 6.55 -9.71
N GLY A 173 4.88 6.69 -9.57
CA GLY A 173 3.97 5.56 -9.42
C GLY A 173 3.99 4.64 -10.65
N PHE A 174 4.08 5.21 -11.86
CA PHE A 174 4.23 4.43 -13.10
C PHE A 174 5.51 3.59 -13.08
N ALA A 175 6.64 4.17 -12.66
CA ALA A 175 7.92 3.46 -12.58
C ALA A 175 7.89 2.33 -11.55
N VAL A 176 7.38 2.59 -10.35
CA VAL A 176 7.21 1.57 -9.29
C VAL A 176 6.27 0.45 -9.76
N ALA A 177 5.17 0.78 -10.43
CA ALA A 177 4.23 -0.21 -10.94
C ALA A 177 4.83 -1.07 -12.08
N LEU A 178 5.69 -0.49 -12.93
CA LEU A 178 6.42 -1.24 -13.98
C LEU A 178 7.36 -2.28 -13.38
N GLU A 179 8.13 -1.89 -12.35
CA GLU A 179 8.95 -2.82 -11.57
C GLU A 179 8.07 -3.85 -10.85
N GLY A 180 6.95 -3.42 -10.26
CA GLY A 180 5.99 -4.29 -9.58
C GLY A 180 5.37 -5.36 -10.49
N SER A 181 5.06 -5.02 -11.74
CA SER A 181 4.41 -5.94 -12.69
C SER A 181 5.35 -6.89 -13.42
N GLY A 182 6.59 -6.47 -13.67
CA GLY A 182 7.55 -7.23 -14.49
C GLY A 182 8.90 -7.50 -13.83
N GLY A 183 9.13 -7.09 -12.58
CA GLY A 183 10.43 -7.23 -11.92
C GLY A 183 11.52 -6.51 -12.69
N GLY A 184 12.64 -7.20 -12.95
CA GLY A 184 13.75 -6.66 -13.73
C GLY A 184 13.47 -6.45 -15.22
N GLN A 185 12.39 -7.02 -15.77
CA GLN A 185 12.11 -6.96 -17.21
C GLN A 185 11.70 -5.56 -17.68
N ASN A 186 11.27 -4.69 -16.76
CA ASN A 186 10.80 -3.35 -17.06
C ASN A 186 11.70 -2.25 -16.48
N LEU A 187 12.97 -2.54 -16.20
CA LEU A 187 13.89 -1.58 -15.57
C LEU A 187 14.16 -0.36 -16.46
N GLU A 188 14.34 -0.53 -17.77
CA GLU A 188 14.58 0.58 -18.69
C GLU A 188 13.36 1.51 -18.81
N PRO A 189 12.13 1.01 -19.07
CA PRO A 189 10.92 1.84 -19.00
C PRO A 189 10.71 2.51 -17.63
N ALA A 190 11.02 1.83 -16.53
CA ALA A 190 10.94 2.40 -15.20
C ALA A 190 11.95 3.54 -15.01
N LEU A 191 13.18 3.38 -15.50
CA LEU A 191 14.21 4.41 -15.47
C LEU A 191 13.76 5.68 -16.22
N GLU A 192 13.20 5.53 -17.42
CA GLU A 192 12.66 6.66 -18.20
C GLU A 192 11.56 7.40 -17.42
N ALA A 193 10.69 6.66 -16.73
CA ALA A 193 9.63 7.24 -15.92
C ALA A 193 10.19 7.97 -14.69
N TYR A 194 11.16 7.39 -13.97
CA TYR A 194 11.84 8.08 -12.86
C TYR A 194 12.57 9.34 -13.32
N GLN A 195 13.20 9.32 -14.51
CA GLN A 195 13.84 10.50 -15.08
C GLN A 195 12.83 11.62 -15.35
N LYS A 196 11.63 11.31 -15.87
CA LYS A 196 10.55 12.29 -16.04
C LYS A 196 10.06 12.84 -14.69
N ALA A 197 9.85 11.98 -13.70
CA ALA A 197 9.48 12.40 -12.35
C ALA A 197 10.53 13.36 -11.74
N SER A 198 11.81 13.01 -11.89
CA SER A 198 12.95 13.81 -11.40
C SER A 198 13.11 15.14 -12.14
N GLN A 199 12.77 15.21 -13.44
CA GLN A 199 12.76 16.46 -14.19
C GLN A 199 11.66 17.42 -13.71
N LEU A 200 10.50 16.88 -13.32
CA LEU A 200 9.39 17.68 -12.79
C LEU A 200 9.65 18.19 -11.38
N ASP A 201 10.21 17.33 -10.51
CA ASP A 201 10.58 17.73 -9.15
C ASP A 201 11.92 17.05 -8.73
N PRO A 202 13.06 17.76 -8.91
CA PRO A 202 14.37 17.27 -8.51
C PRO A 202 14.57 17.18 -6.99
N SER A 203 13.64 17.70 -6.18
CA SER A 203 13.75 17.67 -4.72
C SER A 203 13.31 16.32 -4.13
N LEU A 204 12.55 15.51 -4.89
CA LEU A 204 12.02 14.22 -4.46
C LEU A 204 13.13 13.18 -4.24
N LYS A 205 13.63 13.11 -3.01
CA LYS A 205 14.70 12.18 -2.60
C LYS A 205 14.33 10.72 -2.80
N LYS A 206 13.05 10.36 -2.62
CA LYS A 206 12.55 9.00 -2.87
C LYS A 206 12.69 8.61 -4.34
N THR A 207 12.31 9.50 -5.25
CA THR A 207 12.47 9.32 -6.70
C THR A 207 13.94 9.15 -7.08
N GLN A 208 14.82 9.99 -6.54
CA GLN A 208 16.27 9.89 -6.76
C GLN A 208 16.84 8.55 -6.28
N PHE A 209 16.44 8.11 -5.09
CA PHE A 209 16.84 6.81 -4.54
C PHE A 209 16.37 5.65 -5.41
N ASN A 210 15.08 5.59 -5.75
CA ASN A 210 14.53 4.51 -6.58
C ASN A 210 15.18 4.48 -7.97
N MET A 211 15.40 5.65 -8.58
CA MET A 211 16.11 5.78 -9.86
C MET A 211 17.54 5.20 -9.77
N ALA A 212 18.27 5.49 -8.69
CA ALA A 212 19.61 4.95 -8.48
C ALA A 212 19.60 3.44 -8.24
N VAL A 213 18.58 2.89 -7.55
CA VAL A 213 18.38 1.43 -7.44
C VAL A 213 18.17 0.80 -8.81
N VAL A 214 17.34 1.39 -9.68
CA VAL A 214 17.14 0.88 -11.04
C VAL A 214 18.42 0.94 -11.86
N LEU A 215 19.18 2.04 -11.80
CA LEU A 215 20.49 2.16 -12.48
C LEU A 215 21.48 1.09 -12.02
N ASP A 216 21.56 0.84 -10.71
CA ASP A 216 22.43 -0.18 -10.12
C ASP A 216 22.05 -1.60 -10.61
N ARG A 217 20.76 -1.91 -10.64
CA ARG A 217 20.22 -3.19 -11.16
C ARG A 217 20.40 -3.37 -12.67
N LEU A 218 20.44 -2.28 -13.43
CA LEU A 218 20.81 -2.30 -14.86
C LEU A 218 22.32 -2.46 -15.09
N GLY A 219 23.14 -2.56 -14.04
CA GLY A 219 24.60 -2.59 -14.15
C GLY A 219 25.22 -1.24 -14.52
N ARG A 220 24.45 -0.16 -14.50
CA ARG A 220 24.90 1.23 -14.78
C ARG A 220 25.44 1.87 -13.51
N THR A 221 26.36 1.17 -12.84
CA THR A 221 26.89 1.56 -11.51
C THR A 221 27.57 2.92 -11.54
N ASP A 222 28.22 3.29 -12.64
CA ASP A 222 28.88 4.59 -12.82
C ASP A 222 27.89 5.76 -12.74
N GLU A 223 26.63 5.55 -13.09
CA GLU A 223 25.54 6.55 -13.01
C GLU A 223 24.81 6.49 -11.66
N ALA A 224 24.71 5.31 -11.05
CA ALA A 224 24.06 5.12 -9.75
C ALA A 224 24.90 5.69 -8.58
N GLU A 225 26.21 5.44 -8.56
CA GLU A 225 27.06 5.77 -7.40
C GLU A 225 27.11 7.27 -7.06
N PRO A 226 27.17 8.21 -8.03
CA PRO A 226 27.09 9.65 -7.71
C PRO A 226 25.81 10.02 -6.96
N ILE A 227 24.67 9.41 -7.31
CA ILE A 227 23.38 9.63 -6.64
C ILE A 227 23.39 9.01 -5.24
N PHE A 228 23.92 7.79 -5.11
CA PHE A 228 24.07 7.13 -3.82
C PHE A 228 24.99 7.92 -2.88
N GLU A 229 26.11 8.45 -3.37
CA GLU A 229 27.02 9.27 -2.57
C GLU A 229 26.36 10.59 -2.13
N GLN A 230 25.56 11.22 -3.01
CA GLN A 230 24.77 12.39 -2.64
C GLN A 230 23.77 12.07 -1.52
N ILE A 231 23.05 10.95 -1.62
CA ILE A 231 22.11 10.48 -0.59
C ILE A 231 22.86 10.20 0.73
N ARG A 232 23.99 9.50 0.66
CA ARG A 232 24.84 9.11 1.80
C ARG A 232 25.34 10.32 2.59
N ARG A 233 25.67 11.42 1.90
CA ARG A 233 26.12 12.67 2.51
C ARG A 233 25.00 13.55 3.05
N SER A 234 23.75 13.29 2.66
CA SER A 234 22.62 14.08 3.12
C SER A 234 22.20 13.68 4.54
N GLU A 235 21.83 14.66 5.37
CA GLU A 235 21.16 14.40 6.66
C GLU A 235 19.69 13.95 6.49
N SER A 236 19.29 13.60 5.26
CA SER A 236 17.93 13.18 4.96
C SER A 236 17.67 11.78 5.52
N HIS A 237 16.43 11.57 5.96
CA HIS A 237 15.87 10.26 6.29
C HIS A 237 16.00 9.25 5.12
N ILE A 238 16.33 9.68 3.90
CA ILE A 238 16.53 8.78 2.76
C ILE A 238 17.79 7.91 2.87
N SER A 239 18.76 8.28 3.72
CA SER A 239 19.99 7.49 3.94
C SER A 239 19.72 6.07 4.45
N CYS A 240 18.66 5.86 5.24
CA CYS A 240 18.29 4.53 5.71
C CYS A 240 17.82 3.61 4.57
N LYS A 241 17.19 4.17 3.53
CA LYS A 241 16.81 3.42 2.32
C LYS A 241 18.04 2.94 1.55
N LEU A 242 19.09 3.76 1.51
CA LEU A 242 20.37 3.36 0.91
C LEU A 242 21.05 2.22 1.67
N ASP A 243 21.09 2.28 3.01
CA ASP A 243 21.59 1.17 3.84
C ASP A 243 20.75 -0.10 3.63
N SER A 244 19.42 0.06 3.56
CA SER A 244 18.48 -1.03 3.27
C SER A 244 18.70 -1.64 1.89
N TRP A 245 18.91 -0.83 0.85
CA TRP A 245 19.27 -1.34 -0.47
C TRP A 245 20.57 -2.13 -0.44
N GLY A 246 21.59 -1.65 0.28
CA GLY A 246 22.83 -2.39 0.47
C GLY A 246 22.60 -3.77 1.08
N TYR A 247 21.70 -3.87 2.06
CA TYR A 247 21.31 -5.12 2.68
C TYR A 247 20.54 -6.05 1.71
N VAL A 248 19.49 -5.54 1.07
CA VAL A 248 18.66 -6.28 0.10
C VAL A 248 19.54 -6.80 -1.02
N ARG A 249 20.31 -5.91 -1.69
CA ARG A 249 21.23 -6.24 -2.78
C ARG A 249 22.22 -7.34 -2.38
N TRP A 250 22.80 -7.28 -1.18
CA TRP A 250 23.67 -8.35 -0.72
C TRP A 250 22.94 -9.68 -0.62
N HIS A 251 21.74 -9.70 -0.03
CA HIS A 251 20.97 -10.92 0.17
C HIS A 251 20.33 -11.47 -1.12
N THR A 252 20.13 -10.63 -2.13
CA THR A 252 19.57 -11.01 -3.44
C THR A 252 20.62 -11.15 -4.54
N ARG A 253 21.92 -10.94 -4.26
CA ARG A 253 23.03 -10.96 -5.27
C ARG A 253 23.16 -12.20 -6.16
N LYS A 254 22.47 -13.29 -5.81
CA LYS A 254 22.46 -14.55 -6.58
C LYS A 254 21.19 -14.72 -7.42
N ILE A 255 20.21 -13.84 -7.25
CA ILE A 255 18.95 -13.81 -8.00
C ILE A 255 19.20 -12.95 -9.23
N PRO A 256 18.95 -13.46 -10.45
CA PRO A 256 19.01 -12.65 -11.67
C PRO A 256 18.10 -11.45 -11.57
N ASP A 257 18.52 -10.30 -12.09
CA ASP A 257 17.74 -9.07 -11.96
C ASP A 257 16.37 -9.18 -12.64
N GLU A 258 16.27 -9.94 -13.75
CA GLU A 258 15.02 -10.21 -14.48
C GLU A 258 13.96 -10.92 -13.63
N GLU A 259 14.40 -11.71 -12.64
CA GLU A 259 13.54 -12.43 -11.70
C GLU A 259 13.29 -11.64 -10.41
N LEU A 260 14.20 -10.72 -10.07
CA LEU A 260 14.13 -9.93 -8.86
C LEU A 260 13.03 -8.85 -8.98
N ASN A 261 12.16 -8.81 -7.98
CA ASN A 261 11.17 -7.75 -7.85
C ASN A 261 11.20 -7.23 -6.41
N VAL A 262 11.57 -5.96 -6.27
CA VAL A 262 11.71 -5.25 -4.99
C VAL A 262 10.67 -4.15 -4.80
N GLN A 263 9.65 -4.07 -5.67
CA GLN A 263 8.61 -3.03 -5.61
C GLN A 263 7.20 -3.65 -5.46
N ARG A 264 7.13 -4.86 -4.92
CA ARG A 264 5.86 -5.57 -4.69
C ARG A 264 4.99 -4.83 -3.68
N GLY A 265 3.70 -4.78 -3.94
CA GLY A 265 2.71 -4.31 -2.97
C GLY A 265 2.47 -5.29 -1.83
N THR A 266 1.78 -4.83 -0.80
CA THR A 266 1.49 -5.60 0.42
C THR A 266 0.76 -6.89 0.10
N TYR A 267 -0.26 -6.84 -0.77
CA TYR A 267 -1.04 -8.01 -1.17
C TYR A 267 -0.16 -9.11 -1.79
N ASP A 268 0.78 -8.73 -2.66
CA ASP A 268 1.69 -9.68 -3.30
C ASP A 268 2.70 -10.27 -2.30
N MET A 269 3.17 -9.46 -1.36
CA MET A 269 4.04 -9.94 -0.27
C MET A 269 3.32 -10.95 0.62
N LEU A 270 2.09 -10.62 1.07
CA LEU A 270 1.23 -11.54 1.82
C LEU A 270 0.95 -12.82 1.04
N LYS A 271 0.68 -12.72 -0.26
CA LYS A 271 0.44 -13.87 -1.14
C LYS A 271 1.64 -14.81 -1.21
N ILE A 272 2.85 -14.28 -1.38
CA ILE A 272 4.08 -15.10 -1.39
C ILE A 272 4.25 -15.81 -0.04
N ALA A 273 4.07 -15.08 1.06
CA ALA A 273 4.23 -15.61 2.41
C ALA A 273 3.20 -16.71 2.73
N LEU A 274 1.92 -16.47 2.45
CA LEU A 274 0.84 -17.42 2.71
C LEU A 274 0.93 -18.66 1.80
N GLN A 275 1.35 -18.50 0.54
CA GLN A 275 1.64 -19.64 -0.34
C GLN A 275 2.78 -20.50 0.22
N ALA A 276 3.83 -19.89 0.76
CA ALA A 276 4.93 -20.60 1.38
C ALA A 276 4.54 -21.28 2.71
N ALA A 277 3.60 -20.70 3.46
CA ALA A 277 3.10 -21.22 4.74
C ALA A 277 2.05 -22.33 4.57
N MET A 278 1.45 -22.44 3.38
CA MET A 278 0.33 -23.33 3.08
C MET A 278 0.52 -24.80 3.53
N PRO A 279 1.72 -25.42 3.43
CA PRO A 279 1.93 -26.77 3.96
C PRO A 279 1.59 -26.88 5.46
N LEU A 280 2.08 -25.96 6.29
CA LEU A 280 1.81 -25.96 7.73
C LEU A 280 0.37 -25.54 8.05
N ILE A 281 -0.21 -24.60 7.28
CA ILE A 281 -1.61 -24.18 7.44
C ILE A 281 -2.55 -25.39 7.23
N LYS A 282 -2.28 -26.23 6.22
CA LYS A 282 -3.07 -27.45 5.95
C LYS A 282 -2.97 -28.50 7.05
N GLU A 283 -1.92 -28.44 7.86
CA GLU A 283 -1.73 -29.30 9.04
C GLU A 283 -2.30 -28.69 10.32
N GLY A 284 -3.06 -27.59 10.21
CA GLY A 284 -3.69 -26.92 11.36
C GLY A 284 -2.79 -25.89 12.05
N GLY A 285 -1.69 -25.48 11.42
CA GLY A 285 -0.81 -24.44 11.96
C GLY A 285 -1.47 -23.07 12.04
N LEU A 286 -1.06 -22.29 13.04
CA LEU A 286 -1.62 -20.99 13.39
C LEU A 286 -1.28 -19.93 12.32
N VAL A 287 -2.28 -19.10 12.01
CA VAL A 287 -2.15 -17.91 11.17
C VAL A 287 -2.40 -16.68 12.04
N CYS A 288 -1.36 -15.89 12.28
CA CYS A 288 -1.41 -14.75 13.18
C CYS A 288 -1.05 -13.42 12.49
N GLU A 289 -1.62 -12.32 12.97
CA GLU A 289 -1.19 -10.95 12.68
C GLU A 289 -1.01 -10.21 14.00
N PHE A 290 0.11 -9.51 14.15
CA PHE A 290 0.47 -8.73 15.32
C PHE A 290 0.62 -7.26 14.93
N GLY A 291 -0.30 -6.44 15.43
CA GLY A 291 -0.57 -5.11 14.87
C GLY A 291 -1.59 -5.22 13.75
N VAL A 292 -2.83 -4.89 14.07
CA VAL A 292 -4.01 -5.03 13.20
C VAL A 292 -4.50 -3.68 12.72
N GLY A 293 -4.50 -2.67 13.60
CA GLY A 293 -5.07 -1.36 13.33
C GLY A 293 -6.49 -1.45 12.77
N SER A 294 -6.69 -0.94 11.55
CA SER A 294 -7.98 -0.97 10.84
C SER A 294 -8.36 -2.34 10.23
N GLY A 295 -7.45 -3.32 10.28
CA GLY A 295 -7.62 -4.65 9.70
C GLY A 295 -7.38 -4.71 8.19
N ARG A 296 -6.60 -3.77 7.63
CA ARG A 296 -6.30 -3.70 6.20
C ARG A 296 -5.63 -4.98 5.67
N SER A 297 -4.56 -5.42 6.31
CA SER A 297 -3.79 -6.63 5.96
C SER A 297 -4.55 -7.91 6.29
N ILE A 298 -5.22 -8.01 7.44
CA ILE A 298 -6.10 -9.17 7.74
C ILE A 298 -7.15 -9.40 6.65
N ARG A 299 -7.76 -8.34 6.09
CA ARG A 299 -8.72 -8.52 4.97
C ARG A 299 -8.05 -9.14 3.75
N MET A 300 -6.83 -8.71 3.40
CA MET A 300 -6.05 -9.31 2.31
C MET A 300 -5.70 -10.76 2.61
N THR A 301 -5.24 -11.05 3.83
CA THR A 301 -4.93 -12.41 4.29
C THR A 301 -6.16 -13.31 4.21
N GLN A 302 -7.34 -12.82 4.61
CA GLN A 302 -8.59 -13.55 4.50
C GLN A 302 -8.98 -13.85 3.04
N GLU A 303 -8.75 -12.93 2.11
CA GLU A 303 -9.00 -13.15 0.69
C GLU A 303 -8.06 -14.17 0.05
N LEU A 304 -6.85 -14.30 0.59
CA LEU A 304 -5.81 -15.20 0.10
C LEU A 304 -5.89 -16.63 0.66
N LEU A 305 -6.65 -16.83 1.74
CA LEU A 305 -6.76 -18.10 2.43
C LEU A 305 -8.07 -18.84 2.14
N PRO A 306 -8.08 -20.18 2.27
CA PRO A 306 -9.31 -20.96 2.33
C PRO A 306 -10.26 -20.48 3.43
N LEU A 307 -11.57 -20.54 3.19
CA LEU A 307 -12.60 -19.98 4.08
C LEU A 307 -12.67 -20.63 5.47
N ASP A 308 -12.14 -21.85 5.60
CA ASP A 308 -12.10 -22.62 6.85
C ASP A 308 -10.89 -22.28 7.73
N VAL A 309 -9.86 -21.60 7.18
CA VAL A 309 -8.69 -21.19 7.95
C VAL A 309 -9.06 -20.09 8.95
N THR A 310 -8.62 -20.28 10.19
CA THR A 310 -8.82 -19.30 11.26
C THR A 310 -7.63 -18.32 11.32
N ILE A 311 -7.93 -17.04 11.44
CA ILE A 311 -6.93 -15.96 11.54
C ILE A 311 -7.03 -15.32 12.93
N HIS A 312 -5.90 -15.12 13.60
CA HIS A 312 -5.81 -14.48 14.91
C HIS A 312 -5.10 -13.14 14.81
N GLY A 313 -5.81 -12.05 15.09
CA GLY A 313 -5.25 -10.70 15.15
C GLY A 313 -4.97 -10.27 16.58
N PHE A 314 -3.78 -9.74 16.86
CA PHE A 314 -3.38 -9.22 18.16
C PHE A 314 -3.12 -7.73 18.05
N ASP A 315 -3.76 -6.92 18.90
CA ASP A 315 -3.53 -5.47 18.94
C ASP A 315 -4.06 -4.88 20.25
N THR A 316 -3.54 -3.73 20.66
CA THR A 316 -4.16 -2.94 21.73
C THR A 316 -5.40 -2.19 21.24
N PHE A 317 -5.46 -1.85 19.96
CA PHE A 317 -6.38 -0.90 19.29
C PHE A 317 -6.28 0.54 19.84
N THR A 318 -5.44 0.75 20.85
CA THR A 318 -5.14 2.05 21.48
C THR A 318 -3.86 2.68 20.94
N GLY A 319 -3.26 2.08 19.91
CA GLY A 319 -2.04 2.55 19.27
C GLY A 319 -0.76 2.15 20.01
N LEU A 320 0.37 2.75 19.62
CA LEU A 320 1.68 2.39 20.15
C LEU A 320 1.74 2.51 21.68
N PRO A 321 2.30 1.51 22.41
CA PRO A 321 2.42 1.55 23.87
C PRO A 321 3.45 2.59 24.37
N GLN A 322 4.37 2.97 23.50
CA GLN A 322 5.43 3.96 23.71
C GLN A 322 5.71 4.72 22.40
N ALA A 323 6.47 5.83 22.47
CA ALA A 323 6.86 6.57 21.27
C ALA A 323 7.85 5.78 20.40
N TRP A 324 7.81 5.99 19.09
CA TRP A 324 8.68 5.35 18.10
C TRP A 324 9.19 6.39 17.09
N GLY A 325 10.47 6.76 17.17
CA GLY A 325 10.99 7.86 16.35
C GLY A 325 10.24 9.17 16.62
N ASN A 326 9.57 9.69 15.59
CA ASN A 326 8.72 10.89 15.69
C ASN A 326 7.25 10.57 16.02
N GLU A 327 6.87 9.29 16.00
CA GLU A 327 5.51 8.86 16.29
C GLU A 327 5.28 8.86 17.81
N PRO A 328 4.29 9.62 18.31
CA PRO A 328 4.00 9.66 19.73
C PRO A 328 3.36 8.36 20.21
N LYS A 329 3.41 8.14 21.52
CA LYS A 329 2.60 7.10 22.17
C LYS A 329 1.11 7.27 21.78
N GLY A 330 0.46 6.17 21.43
CA GLY A 330 -0.93 6.15 20.96
C GLY A 330 -1.11 6.45 19.46
N ALA A 331 -0.01 6.69 18.72
CA ALA A 331 -0.06 6.71 17.25
C ALA A 331 -0.65 5.39 16.72
N TYR A 332 -1.30 5.47 15.55
CA TYR A 332 -2.01 4.35 14.90
C TYR A 332 -3.22 3.79 15.67
N SER A 333 -3.71 4.49 16.69
CA SER A 333 -4.92 4.08 17.41
C SER A 333 -6.17 4.12 16.53
N THR A 334 -7.02 3.09 16.65
CA THR A 334 -8.40 3.08 16.14
C THR A 334 -9.41 3.59 17.18
N GLY A 335 -8.95 4.28 18.22
CA GLY A 335 -9.77 4.69 19.35
C GLY A 335 -10.23 3.52 20.23
N GLY A 336 -9.51 2.40 20.22
CA GLY A 336 -9.89 1.15 20.90
C GLY A 336 -10.95 0.36 20.16
N VAL A 337 -11.31 0.75 18.93
CA VAL A 337 -12.32 0.07 18.13
C VAL A 337 -11.70 -1.10 17.38
N ILE A 338 -12.15 -2.31 17.72
CA ILE A 338 -11.81 -3.53 17.00
C ILE A 338 -12.51 -3.51 15.62
N PRO A 339 -11.81 -3.76 14.51
CA PRO A 339 -12.41 -3.75 13.19
C PRO A 339 -13.45 -4.87 13.04
N LYS A 340 -14.58 -4.53 12.39
CA LYS A 340 -15.61 -5.52 12.07
C LYS A 340 -15.20 -6.30 10.82
N ILE A 341 -14.86 -7.57 11.00
CA ILE A 341 -14.48 -8.49 9.92
C ILE A 341 -15.35 -9.75 10.07
N GLU A 342 -15.98 -10.17 8.98
CA GLU A 342 -16.79 -11.39 8.96
C GLU A 342 -15.90 -12.62 8.78
N GLY A 343 -16.39 -13.82 9.09
CA GLY A 343 -15.65 -15.08 8.92
C GLY A 343 -14.84 -15.50 10.14
N ASN A 344 -13.88 -16.42 9.94
CA ASN A 344 -13.09 -17.04 11.00
C ASN A 344 -11.91 -16.16 11.44
N VAL A 345 -12.20 -14.94 11.90
CA VAL A 345 -11.20 -13.98 12.39
C VAL A 345 -11.48 -13.67 13.86
N PHE A 346 -10.47 -13.88 14.71
CA PHE A 346 -10.57 -13.63 16.15
C PHE A 346 -9.53 -12.60 16.59
N PHE A 347 -9.95 -11.65 17.42
CA PHE A 347 -9.10 -10.58 17.91
C PHE A 347 -8.76 -10.76 19.39
N HIS A 348 -7.50 -10.54 19.71
CA HIS A 348 -6.94 -10.61 21.05
C HIS A 348 -6.49 -9.20 21.45
N GLN A 349 -7.34 -8.52 22.21
CA GLN A 349 -7.09 -7.13 22.59
C GLN A 349 -6.14 -7.05 23.80
N GLY A 350 -5.00 -6.38 23.62
CA GLY A 350 -4.03 -6.14 24.69
C GLY A 350 -2.59 -6.01 24.19
N LEU A 351 -1.66 -5.90 25.13
CA LEU A 351 -0.23 -6.00 24.82
C LEU A 351 0.13 -7.44 24.48
N PHE A 352 1.07 -7.64 23.56
CA PHE A 352 1.49 -8.98 23.12
C PHE A 352 1.96 -9.88 24.28
N SER A 353 2.69 -9.29 25.25
CA SER A 353 3.13 -9.96 26.48
C SER A 353 1.98 -10.45 27.36
N ASP A 354 0.82 -9.77 27.30
CA ASP A 354 -0.36 -10.13 28.09
C ASP A 354 -1.31 -11.07 27.33
N THR A 355 -1.27 -11.09 25.99
CA THR A 355 -2.25 -11.82 25.16
C THR A 355 -1.75 -13.13 24.59
N ILE A 356 -0.45 -13.26 24.28
CA ILE A 356 0.06 -14.44 23.54
C ILE A 356 -0.01 -15.71 24.40
N VAL A 357 0.46 -15.66 25.65
CA VAL A 357 0.47 -16.85 26.51
C VAL A 357 -0.95 -17.32 26.84
N PRO A 358 -1.90 -16.46 27.25
CA PRO A 358 -3.29 -16.88 27.45
C PRO A 358 -3.95 -17.44 26.19
N PHE A 359 -3.67 -16.86 25.02
CA PHE A 359 -4.15 -17.38 23.74
C PHE A 359 -3.65 -18.82 23.49
N LEU A 360 -2.35 -19.06 23.61
CA LEU A 360 -1.74 -20.38 23.39
C LEU A 360 -2.18 -21.43 24.42
N GLN A 361 -2.75 -21.02 25.55
CA GLN A 361 -3.27 -21.88 26.61
C GLN A 361 -4.80 -22.03 26.58
N SER A 362 -5.47 -21.40 25.63
CA SER A 362 -6.93 -21.44 25.53
C SER A 362 -7.45 -22.78 25.00
N ASP A 363 -8.69 -23.11 25.35
CA ASP A 363 -9.32 -24.40 24.98
C ASP A 363 -9.60 -24.56 23.47
N TYR A 364 -9.48 -23.48 22.69
CA TYR A 364 -9.75 -23.46 21.24
C TYR A 364 -8.47 -23.44 20.39
N VAL A 365 -7.30 -23.43 21.01
CA VAL A 365 -6.01 -23.60 20.33
C VAL A 365 -5.50 -24.99 20.63
N ASP A 366 -5.17 -25.76 19.58
CA ASP A 366 -4.52 -27.04 19.75
C ASP A 366 -3.16 -26.83 20.47
N PRO A 367 -2.91 -27.49 21.63
CA PRO A 367 -1.66 -27.35 22.37
C PRO A 367 -0.39 -27.65 21.56
N ASP A 368 -0.51 -28.46 20.51
CA ASP A 368 0.56 -28.86 19.61
C ASP A 368 0.57 -28.06 18.28
N ALA A 369 -0.38 -27.13 18.08
CA ALA A 369 -0.39 -26.28 16.90
C ALA A 369 0.90 -25.46 16.80
N VAL A 370 1.56 -25.58 15.65
CA VAL A 370 2.75 -24.80 15.30
C VAL A 370 2.34 -23.45 14.71
N LEU A 371 3.23 -22.47 14.74
CA LEU A 371 3.04 -21.20 14.03
C LEU A 371 3.34 -21.43 12.54
N ALA A 372 2.33 -21.45 11.69
CA ALA A 372 2.52 -21.58 10.24
C ALA A 372 2.92 -20.24 9.61
N TYR A 373 2.20 -19.18 9.99
CA TYR A 373 2.33 -17.84 9.43
C TYR A 373 2.18 -16.78 10.52
N ALA A 374 3.05 -15.76 10.49
CA ALA A 374 2.82 -14.51 11.22
C ALA A 374 3.11 -13.28 10.36
N ASN A 375 2.16 -12.35 10.34
CA ASN A 375 2.39 -10.95 9.99
C ASN A 375 2.83 -10.18 11.24
N ILE A 376 4.04 -9.66 11.25
CA ILE A 376 4.62 -8.88 12.35
C ILE A 376 4.67 -7.43 11.86
N ASP A 377 3.71 -6.63 12.32
CA ASP A 377 3.47 -5.25 11.93
C ASP A 377 3.32 -4.40 13.20
N CYS A 378 4.38 -4.38 14.01
CA CYS A 378 4.30 -3.86 15.37
C CYS A 378 5.28 -2.74 15.69
N ASP A 379 6.07 -2.35 14.69
CA ASP A 379 7.05 -1.26 14.63
C ASP A 379 8.22 -1.37 15.63
N LEU A 380 7.93 -1.65 16.89
CA LEU A 380 8.81 -1.54 18.03
C LEU A 380 9.61 -2.82 18.26
N TYR A 381 10.92 -2.67 18.50
CA TYR A 381 11.79 -3.75 18.98
C TYR A 381 11.18 -4.58 20.13
N SER A 382 10.67 -3.93 21.17
CA SER A 382 10.14 -4.61 22.36
C SER A 382 8.88 -5.42 22.05
N SER A 383 8.01 -4.88 21.20
CA SER A 383 6.80 -5.57 20.74
C SER A 383 7.17 -6.81 19.93
N THR A 384 8.12 -6.69 19.00
CA THR A 384 8.61 -7.82 18.21
C THR A 384 9.26 -8.88 19.10
N LEU A 385 10.01 -8.47 20.12
CA LEU A 385 10.63 -9.39 21.07
C LEU A 385 9.58 -10.18 21.87
N ASP A 386 8.56 -9.52 22.40
CA ASP A 386 7.43 -10.16 23.10
C ASP A 386 6.76 -11.22 22.21
N ILE A 387 6.57 -10.92 20.93
CA ILE A 387 5.98 -11.85 19.95
C ILE A 387 6.88 -13.06 19.73
N LEU A 388 8.15 -12.84 19.38
CA LEU A 388 9.09 -13.92 19.04
C LEU A 388 9.40 -14.79 20.25
N GLU A 389 9.51 -14.23 21.45
CA GLU A 389 9.70 -15.01 22.68
C GLU A 389 8.45 -15.79 23.05
N GLY A 390 7.27 -15.15 23.02
CA GLY A 390 5.99 -15.79 23.32
C GLY A 390 5.65 -16.94 22.36
N MET A 391 5.99 -16.78 21.09
CA MET A 391 5.77 -17.80 20.04
C MET A 391 6.96 -18.75 19.85
N SER A 392 8.05 -18.60 20.59
CA SER A 392 9.31 -19.33 20.35
C SER A 392 9.17 -20.86 20.29
N ARG A 393 8.28 -21.45 21.11
CA ARG A 393 8.02 -22.89 21.12
C ARG A 393 7.10 -23.37 20.00
N ARG A 394 6.51 -22.45 19.24
CA ARG A 394 5.61 -22.73 18.12
C ARG A 394 6.29 -22.55 16.77
N ILE A 395 7.43 -21.85 16.73
CA ILE A 395 8.23 -21.66 15.52
C ILE A 395 8.96 -22.96 15.20
N VAL A 396 8.77 -23.45 13.98
CA VAL A 396 9.31 -24.73 13.48
C VAL A 396 9.88 -24.55 12.07
N PRO A 397 10.66 -25.50 11.53
CA PRO A 397 11.04 -25.47 10.13
C PRO A 397 9.80 -25.38 9.22
N GLY A 398 9.81 -24.41 8.30
CA GLY A 398 8.68 -24.09 7.44
C GLY A 398 7.81 -22.92 7.93
N THR A 399 7.94 -22.48 9.18
CA THR A 399 7.26 -21.26 9.66
C THR A 399 7.65 -20.07 8.79
N ILE A 400 6.64 -19.31 8.35
CA ILE A 400 6.81 -18.09 7.57
C ILE A 400 6.49 -16.89 8.43
N LEU A 401 7.39 -15.91 8.45
CA LEU A 401 7.16 -14.62 9.09
C LEU A 401 7.31 -13.53 8.02
N ILE A 402 6.40 -12.58 8.00
CA ILE A 402 6.53 -11.33 7.26
C ILE A 402 6.64 -10.20 8.28
N PHE A 403 7.61 -9.32 8.07
CA PHE A 403 7.87 -8.15 8.91
C PHE A 403 7.53 -6.89 8.10
N ASP A 404 6.77 -5.95 8.64
CA ASP A 404 6.31 -4.75 7.93
C ASP A 404 7.41 -3.69 7.83
N GLU A 405 8.12 -3.40 8.92
CA GLU A 405 9.11 -2.33 9.02
C GLU A 405 10.54 -2.89 9.16
N TYR A 406 10.84 -3.95 8.40
CA TYR A 406 12.12 -4.65 8.46
C TYR A 406 13.26 -3.91 7.77
N ILE A 407 12.94 -3.05 6.79
CA ILE A 407 13.90 -2.24 6.03
C ILE A 407 13.33 -0.83 5.80
N CYS A 408 14.11 0.08 5.24
CA CYS A 408 13.71 1.41 4.77
C CYS A 408 13.16 2.39 5.83
N HIS A 409 12.97 1.98 7.08
CA HIS A 409 12.70 2.87 8.22
C HIS A 409 14.01 3.46 8.78
N PRO A 410 14.07 4.73 9.24
CA PRO A 410 15.29 5.30 9.84
C PRO A 410 15.93 4.47 10.95
N SER A 411 15.11 3.77 11.75
CA SER A 411 15.58 2.90 12.84
C SER A 411 15.47 1.40 12.52
N TRP A 412 15.30 1.00 11.26
CA TRP A 412 15.04 -0.41 10.87
C TRP A 412 16.00 -1.41 11.54
N ARG A 413 17.31 -1.09 11.65
CA ARG A 413 18.32 -1.94 12.29
C ARG A 413 18.18 -2.11 13.80
N GLN A 414 17.38 -1.29 14.46
CA GLN A 414 17.19 -1.26 15.91
C GLN A 414 15.84 -1.83 16.35
N ASP A 415 14.91 -2.00 15.41
CA ASP A 415 13.53 -2.37 15.65
C ASP A 415 13.30 -3.87 15.36
N GLU A 416 12.35 -4.21 14.48
CA GLU A 416 11.96 -5.58 14.14
C GLU A 416 13.16 -6.41 13.67
N PHE A 417 14.05 -5.82 12.85
CA PHE A 417 15.29 -6.45 12.40
C PHE A 417 16.15 -6.91 13.59
N ARG A 418 16.31 -6.04 14.59
CA ARG A 418 17.16 -6.33 15.74
C ARG A 418 16.58 -7.46 16.57
N ALA A 419 15.29 -7.38 16.88
CA ALA A 419 14.58 -8.40 17.64
C ALA A 419 14.70 -9.77 16.94
N TRP A 420 14.43 -9.82 15.64
CA TRP A 420 14.57 -11.04 14.84
C TRP A 420 15.99 -11.62 14.90
N ARG A 421 17.02 -10.78 14.72
CA ARG A 421 18.43 -11.21 14.73
C ARG A 421 18.87 -11.72 16.10
N GLU A 422 18.44 -11.07 17.18
CA GLU A 422 18.74 -11.49 18.54
C GLU A 422 18.03 -12.80 18.90
N CYS A 423 16.74 -12.95 18.54
CA CYS A 423 15.99 -14.20 18.73
C CYS A 423 16.59 -15.36 17.92
N CYS A 424 16.93 -15.15 16.65
CA CYS A 424 17.63 -16.17 15.85
C CYS A 424 18.91 -16.65 16.53
N LYS A 425 19.72 -15.72 17.07
CA LYS A 425 20.95 -16.08 17.77
C LYS A 425 20.67 -16.83 19.07
N ARG A 426 19.66 -16.40 19.83
CA ARG A 426 19.31 -16.98 21.14
C ARG A 426 18.69 -18.37 21.03
N PHE A 427 17.78 -18.56 20.09
CA PHE A 427 17.05 -19.82 19.90
C PHE A 427 17.74 -20.75 18.89
N GLY A 428 18.78 -20.28 18.18
CA GLY A 428 19.51 -21.09 17.20
C GLY A 428 18.81 -21.19 15.85
N TRP A 429 17.81 -20.35 15.58
CA TRP A 429 17.06 -20.39 14.34
C TRP A 429 17.93 -20.05 13.14
N LYS A 430 17.81 -20.88 12.10
CA LYS A 430 18.34 -20.57 10.78
C LYS A 430 17.17 -20.28 9.84
N TYR A 431 17.41 -19.38 8.90
CA TYR A 431 16.35 -18.89 8.03
C TYR A 431 16.88 -18.49 6.65
N GLU A 432 15.97 -18.37 5.70
CA GLU A 432 16.20 -17.76 4.39
C GLU A 432 15.21 -16.61 4.16
N TYR A 433 15.59 -15.68 3.29
CA TYR A 433 14.69 -14.62 2.81
C TYR A 433 13.97 -15.10 1.55
N LEU A 434 12.65 -14.96 1.52
CA LEU A 434 11.83 -15.30 0.34
C LEU A 434 11.57 -14.10 -0.56
N ALA A 435 11.36 -12.92 0.03
CA ALA A 435 11.16 -11.68 -0.72
C ALA A 435 11.47 -10.45 0.14
N PHE A 436 11.75 -9.34 -0.56
CA PHE A 436 11.88 -8.00 0.00
C PHE A 436 11.01 -7.06 -0.82
N SER A 437 10.45 -6.04 -0.19
CA SER A 437 9.82 -4.91 -0.88
C SER A 437 10.36 -3.59 -0.33
N LEU A 438 10.96 -2.78 -1.20
CA LEU A 438 11.40 -1.42 -0.86
C LEU A 438 10.22 -0.44 -0.81
N SER A 439 9.11 -0.75 -1.50
CA SER A 439 7.91 0.10 -1.51
C SER A 439 7.09 -0.05 -0.24
N THR A 440 6.88 -1.28 0.22
CA THR A 440 6.14 -1.59 1.45
C THR A 440 7.03 -1.81 2.65
N LYS A 441 8.36 -1.82 2.46
CA LYS A 441 9.37 -2.08 3.50
C LYS A 441 9.38 -3.51 4.07
N GLN A 442 8.51 -4.36 3.53
CA GLN A 442 8.31 -5.70 4.03
C GLN A 442 9.44 -6.65 3.68
N THR A 443 9.65 -7.63 4.56
CA THR A 443 10.55 -8.76 4.31
C THR A 443 9.90 -10.06 4.75
N ILE A 444 9.99 -11.08 3.89
CA ILE A 444 9.47 -12.43 4.17
C ILE A 444 10.65 -13.35 4.51
N VAL A 445 10.56 -14.03 5.66
CA VAL A 445 11.51 -15.06 6.08
C VAL A 445 10.84 -16.42 6.19
N ARG A 446 11.61 -17.47 5.88
CA ARG A 446 11.26 -18.85 6.18
C ARG A 446 12.26 -19.42 7.17
N VAL A 447 11.76 -20.03 8.23
CA VAL A 447 12.59 -20.77 9.19
C VAL A 447 12.98 -22.13 8.60
N LEU A 448 14.27 -22.46 8.67
CA LEU A 448 14.87 -23.69 8.14
C LEU A 448 15.25 -24.68 9.25
N GLU A 449 15.67 -24.16 10.40
CA GLU A 449 16.02 -24.91 11.59
C GLU A 449 15.49 -24.13 12.80
N ALA A 450 14.85 -24.80 13.75
CA ALA A 450 14.21 -24.18 14.92
C ALA A 450 14.59 -24.88 16.22
#